data_AF-A0A8C7WPS9-F1
#
_entry.id   AF-A0A8C7WPS9-F1
#
_cell.length_a   1.000
_cell.length_b   1.000
_cell.length_c   1.000
_cell.angle_alpha   90.00
_cell.angle_beta   90.00
_cell.angle_gamma   90.00
#
_symmetry.space_group_name_H-M   'P 1'
#
loop_
_entity.id
_entity.type
_entity.pdbx_description
1 polymer ?
#
loop_
_entity_poly.entity_id
_entity_poly.type
_entity_poly.pdbx_seq_one_letter_code
_entity_poly.pdbx_strand_id
1 'polypeptide(L)'
;MDEDVDLWLPRKAGRKRKGQSATKMATLGRFSKVLLRSSLTQTRRQLAAAAAEGGEHSAKTWKILTFIVALPGVAVCMLNTFLKEQHHEHTQPEFVPYSHLRIRSKRFPWGDGNKTLFHNPHVNALPDGYEGHDE
;
A
#
# COMPACT_ATOMS: atom_id res chain seq x y z
N MET A 1 37.33 40.06 21.46
CA MET A 1 38.62 40.33 22.12
C MET A 1 39.19 38.98 22.52
N ASP A 2 39.38 38.12 21.53
CA ASP A 2 40.48 38.15 20.54
C ASP A 2 41.80 37.88 21.26
N GLU A 3 42.33 36.67 21.10
CA GLU A 3 43.49 36.37 20.21
C GLU A 3 44.78 36.61 21.02
N ASP A 4 45.81 35.77 21.04
CA ASP A 4 46.38 34.87 20.06
C ASP A 4 46.99 33.66 20.78
N VAL A 5 46.85 32.42 20.33
CA VAL A 5 47.45 31.84 19.11
C VAL A 5 48.98 31.96 19.12
N ASP A 6 49.65 30.84 19.39
CA ASP A 6 50.89 30.41 18.75
C ASP A 6 51.59 29.38 19.63
N LEU A 7 52.24 28.34 19.16
CA LEU A 7 52.34 27.69 17.87
C LEU A 7 53.29 26.51 18.18
N TRP A 8 53.20 25.44 17.39
CA TRP A 8 54.38 24.67 17.00
C TRP A 8 55.02 23.69 18.03
N LEU A 9 54.60 22.41 17.96
CA LEU A 9 55.47 21.30 17.48
C LEU A 9 54.71 19.96 17.45
N PRO A 10 54.99 19.08 16.48
CA PRO A 10 54.25 17.85 16.23
C PRO A 10 54.82 16.68 17.04
N ARG A 11 53.97 15.91 17.73
CA ARG A 11 54.32 14.53 18.12
C ARG A 11 53.44 13.52 17.43
N LYS A 12 54.04 12.93 16.40
CA LYS A 12 53.68 11.66 15.78
C LYS A 12 53.59 10.56 16.85
N ALA A 13 52.54 9.73 16.78
CA ALA A 13 52.50 8.28 17.06
C ALA A 13 51.08 7.90 17.50
N GLY A 14 50.43 6.83 17.04
CA GLY A 14 50.79 5.80 16.10
C GLY A 14 49.49 5.13 15.62
N ARG A 15 49.31 5.08 14.31
CA ARG A 15 48.22 4.35 13.65
C ARG A 15 48.47 2.85 13.84
N LYS A 16 47.72 2.19 14.73
CA LYS A 16 47.67 0.73 14.80
C LYS A 16 47.03 0.21 13.51
N ARG A 17 47.86 -0.23 12.55
CA ARG A 17 47.45 -1.04 11.41
C ARG A 17 47.04 -2.41 11.93
N LYS A 18 45.73 -2.71 11.97
CA LYS A 18 45.27 -4.11 11.94
C LYS A 18 45.54 -4.61 10.52
N GLY A 19 46.34 -5.67 10.44
CA GLY A 19 46.75 -6.28 9.18
C GLY A 19 45.54 -6.67 8.33
N GLN A 20 45.56 -6.24 7.08
CA GLN A 20 44.87 -6.96 6.01
C GLN A 20 45.54 -8.33 5.91
N SER A 21 44.83 -9.36 6.31
CA SER A 21 45.12 -10.73 5.89
C SER A 21 44.00 -11.19 4.97
N ALA A 22 44.41 -11.80 3.88
CA ALA A 22 43.63 -12.57 2.92
C ALA A 22 42.67 -11.79 2.00
N THR A 23 43.26 -11.25 0.94
CA THR A 23 42.67 -11.32 -0.40
C THR A 23 42.47 -12.78 -0.78
N LYS A 24 41.33 -13.40 -0.43
CA LYS A 24 40.84 -14.62 -1.09
C LYS A 24 39.31 -14.57 -1.19
N MET A 25 38.82 -14.68 -2.43
CA MET A 25 37.43 -15.00 -2.83
C MET A 25 36.40 -13.85 -2.81
N ALA A 26 36.47 -12.98 -3.82
CA ALA A 26 35.32 -12.20 -4.29
C ALA A 26 35.12 -12.41 -5.80
N THR A 27 34.88 -13.65 -6.23
CA THR A 27 34.64 -14.01 -7.64
C THR A 27 33.37 -14.85 -7.85
N LEU A 28 32.42 -14.85 -6.91
CA LEU A 28 31.18 -15.65 -7.00
C LEU A 28 29.88 -14.83 -6.98
N GLY A 29 29.93 -13.50 -7.18
CA GLY A 29 28.74 -12.62 -7.08
C GLY A 29 28.26 -11.94 -8.37
N ARG A 30 28.98 -12.09 -9.50
CA ARG A 30 28.69 -11.36 -10.75
C ARG A 30 27.88 -12.14 -11.78
N PHE A 31 27.80 -13.46 -11.67
CA PHE A 31 27.09 -14.30 -12.64
C PHE A 31 25.57 -14.37 -12.38
N SER A 32 25.12 -14.22 -11.13
CA SER A 32 23.70 -14.31 -10.77
C SER A 32 22.86 -13.11 -11.24
N LYS A 33 23.44 -11.90 -11.27
CA LYS A 33 22.73 -10.70 -11.74
C LYS A 33 22.56 -10.64 -13.27
N VAL A 34 23.43 -11.29 -14.04
CA VAL A 34 23.35 -11.30 -15.52
C VAL A 34 22.27 -12.28 -15.99
N LEU A 35 22.19 -13.45 -15.36
CA LEU A 35 21.16 -14.46 -15.67
C LEU A 35 19.74 -14.01 -15.25
N LEU A 36 19.62 -13.23 -14.17
CA LEU A 36 18.34 -12.65 -13.75
C LEU A 36 17.93 -11.46 -14.63
N ARG A 37 18.89 -10.70 -15.17
CA ARG A 37 18.61 -9.58 -16.08
C ARG A 37 18.24 -10.06 -17.48
N SER A 38 18.92 -11.10 -17.99
CA SER A 38 18.63 -11.66 -19.31
C SER A 38 17.23 -12.29 -19.37
N SER A 39 16.86 -13.06 -18.35
CA SER A 39 15.55 -13.72 -18.26
C SER A 39 14.40 -12.72 -18.21
N LEU A 40 14.54 -11.62 -17.47
CA LEU A 40 13.54 -10.53 -17.40
C LEU A 40 13.42 -9.76 -18.73
N THR A 41 14.54 -9.49 -19.41
CA THR A 41 14.48 -8.85 -20.74
C THR A 41 13.88 -9.76 -21.81
N GLN A 42 14.10 -11.07 -21.69
CA GLN A 42 13.57 -12.06 -22.63
C GLN A 42 12.07 -12.27 -22.40
N THR A 43 11.61 -12.39 -21.15
CA THR A 43 10.17 -12.43 -20.82
C THR A 43 9.45 -11.15 -21.24
N ARG A 44 10.05 -9.96 -21.02
CA ARG A 44 9.44 -8.69 -21.44
C ARG A 44 9.29 -8.58 -22.96
N ARG A 45 10.26 -9.07 -23.74
CA ARG A 45 10.18 -9.10 -25.21
C ARG A 45 9.14 -10.10 -25.71
N GLN A 46 9.03 -11.27 -25.07
CA GLN A 46 8.03 -12.29 -25.39
C GLN A 46 6.60 -11.79 -25.08
N LEU A 47 6.41 -11.11 -23.94
CA LEU A 47 5.13 -10.48 -23.58
C LEU A 47 4.75 -9.34 -24.54
N ALA A 48 5.72 -8.52 -24.96
CA ALA A 48 5.48 -7.47 -25.94
C ALA A 48 5.16 -8.02 -27.34
N ALA A 49 5.77 -9.14 -27.74
CA ALA A 49 5.47 -9.81 -29.00
C ALA A 49 4.09 -10.48 -29.00
N ALA A 50 3.69 -11.12 -27.90
CA ALA A 50 2.36 -11.70 -27.73
C ALA A 50 1.24 -10.63 -27.69
N ALA A 51 1.57 -9.40 -27.30
CA ALA A 51 0.66 -8.26 -27.38
C ALA A 51 0.52 -7.68 -28.81
N ALA A 52 1.48 -7.96 -29.70
CA ALA A 52 1.54 -7.42 -31.06
C ALA A 52 0.94 -8.36 -32.13
N GLU A 53 0.84 -9.68 -31.87
CA GLU A 53 0.14 -10.61 -32.78
C GLU A 53 -1.39 -10.57 -32.57
N GLY A 54 -2.08 -10.06 -33.59
CA GLY A 54 -3.48 -9.66 -33.55
C GLY A 54 -4.51 -10.80 -33.41
N GLY A 55 -5.62 -10.45 -32.75
CA GLY A 55 -6.92 -11.10 -32.86
C GLY A 55 -7.09 -12.40 -32.08
N GLU A 56 -6.59 -13.52 -32.59
CA GLU A 56 -6.97 -14.85 -32.10
C GLU A 56 -6.13 -15.32 -30.90
N HIS A 57 -4.82 -15.06 -30.92
CA HIS A 57 -3.94 -15.39 -29.79
C HIS A 57 -4.23 -14.49 -28.59
N SER A 58 -4.49 -13.20 -28.85
CA SER A 58 -4.86 -12.22 -27.84
C SER A 58 -6.09 -12.64 -27.03
N ALA A 59 -7.18 -13.08 -27.68
CA ALA A 59 -8.38 -13.54 -26.99
C ALA A 59 -8.12 -14.74 -26.05
N LYS A 60 -7.28 -15.69 -26.48
CA LYS A 60 -6.88 -16.84 -25.65
C LYS A 60 -6.03 -16.37 -24.45
N THR A 61 -5.10 -15.43 -24.64
CA THR A 61 -4.31 -14.83 -23.56
C THR A 61 -5.18 -14.12 -22.53
N TRP A 62 -6.13 -13.27 -22.97
CA TRP A 62 -7.06 -12.59 -22.06
C TRP A 62 -7.96 -13.57 -21.31
N LYS A 63 -8.43 -14.62 -21.98
CA LYS A 63 -9.19 -15.70 -21.32
C LYS A 63 -8.37 -16.35 -20.21
N ILE A 64 -7.13 -16.74 -20.49
CA ILE A 64 -6.22 -17.36 -19.51
C ILE A 64 -5.96 -16.39 -18.35
N LEU A 65 -5.63 -15.13 -18.63
CA LEU A 65 -5.39 -14.13 -17.58
C LEU A 65 -6.62 -13.91 -16.69
N THR A 66 -7.81 -13.85 -17.27
CA THR A 66 -9.04 -13.71 -16.48
C THR A 66 -9.24 -14.90 -15.54
N PHE A 67 -9.12 -16.13 -16.04
CA PHE A 67 -9.40 -17.32 -15.22
C PHE A 67 -8.28 -17.69 -14.24
N ILE A 68 -7.02 -17.44 -14.59
CA ILE A 68 -5.87 -17.88 -13.78
C ILE A 68 -5.31 -16.77 -12.89
N VAL A 69 -5.55 -15.50 -13.24
CA VAL A 69 -5.02 -14.35 -12.48
C VAL A 69 -6.14 -13.52 -11.89
N ALA A 70 -7.06 -13.01 -12.71
CA ALA A 70 -8.06 -12.05 -12.22
C ALA A 70 -9.05 -12.69 -11.25
N LEU A 71 -9.67 -13.83 -11.60
CA LEU A 71 -10.64 -14.50 -10.72
C LEU A 71 -10.01 -14.98 -9.41
N PRO A 72 -8.83 -15.64 -9.40
CA PRO A 72 -8.17 -15.97 -8.13
C PRO A 72 -7.78 -14.73 -7.32
N GLY A 73 -7.33 -13.66 -7.98
CA GLY A 73 -7.02 -12.40 -7.33
C GLY A 73 -8.23 -11.78 -6.63
N VAL A 74 -9.37 -11.71 -7.31
CA VAL A 74 -10.64 -11.23 -6.73
C VAL A 74 -11.08 -12.15 -5.59
N ALA A 75 -10.96 -13.47 -5.74
CA ALA A 75 -11.33 -14.42 -4.69
C ALA A 75 -10.50 -14.21 -3.41
N VAL A 76 -9.18 -13.97 -3.54
CA VAL A 76 -8.32 -13.66 -2.39
C VAL A 76 -8.73 -12.34 -1.73
N CYS A 77 -9.00 -11.29 -2.51
CA CYS A 77 -9.48 -10.02 -1.97
C CYS A 77 -10.82 -10.16 -1.25
N MET A 78 -11.76 -10.90 -1.84
CA MET A 78 -13.08 -11.16 -1.25
C MET A 78 -12.98 -11.97 0.03
N LEU A 79 -12.10 -12.97 0.08
CA LEU A 79 -11.83 -13.71 1.31
C LEU A 79 -11.22 -12.80 2.38
N ASN A 80 -10.30 -11.90 2.01
CA ASN A 80 -9.71 -10.96 2.96
C ASN A 80 -10.75 -10.03 3.59
N THR A 81 -11.64 -9.45 2.77
CA THR A 81 -12.69 -8.57 3.27
C THR A 81 -13.71 -9.34 4.10
N PHE A 82 -14.12 -10.52 3.65
CA PHE A 82 -15.08 -11.38 4.37
C PHE A 82 -14.57 -11.79 5.75
N LEU A 83 -13.31 -12.23 5.86
CA LEU A 83 -12.72 -12.58 7.16
C LEU A 83 -12.58 -11.36 8.07
N LYS A 84 -12.22 -10.19 7.51
CA LYS A 84 -12.19 -8.94 8.27
C LYS A 84 -13.58 -8.59 8.80
N GLU A 85 -14.61 -8.63 7.96
CA GLU A 85 -16.00 -8.36 8.36
C GLU A 85 -16.47 -9.29 9.49
N GLN A 86 -16.09 -10.58 9.49
CA GLN A 86 -16.42 -11.49 10.59
C GLN A 86 -15.74 -11.16 11.92
N HIS A 87 -14.53 -10.62 11.88
CA HIS A 87 -13.73 -10.30 13.07
C HIS A 87 -13.85 -8.84 13.52
N HIS A 88 -14.45 -7.97 12.72
CA HIS A 88 -14.72 -6.59 13.10
C HIS A 88 -16.04 -6.52 13.84
N GLU A 89 -15.96 -6.32 15.15
CA GLU A 89 -17.13 -6.01 15.97
C GLU A 89 -17.71 -4.67 15.52
N HIS A 90 -18.96 -4.67 15.05
CA HIS A 90 -19.65 -3.47 14.60
C HIS A 90 -20.22 -2.69 15.79
N THR A 91 -19.35 -2.20 16.66
CA THR A 91 -19.77 -1.33 17.77
C THR A 91 -20.11 0.05 17.21
N GLN A 92 -21.32 0.52 17.52
CA GLN A 92 -21.71 1.90 17.23
C GLN A 92 -20.79 2.84 18.01
N PRO A 93 -20.07 3.78 17.36
CA PRO A 93 -19.22 4.71 18.07
C PRO A 93 -20.07 5.70 18.88
N GLU A 94 -19.49 6.26 19.95
CA GLU A 94 -20.15 7.29 20.73
C GLU A 94 -20.52 8.51 19.86
N PHE A 95 -21.73 9.02 20.04
CA PHE A 95 -22.18 10.19 19.31
C PHE A 95 -21.51 11.47 19.83
N VAL A 96 -20.69 12.10 18.99
CA VAL A 96 -20.15 13.45 19.22
C VAL A 96 -20.73 14.41 18.17
N PRO A 97 -21.44 15.50 18.58
CA PRO A 97 -22.07 16.45 17.68
C PRO A 97 -21.05 17.45 17.11
N TYR A 98 -20.14 16.96 16.27
CA TYR A 98 -19.18 17.81 15.57
C TYR A 98 -19.89 18.79 14.63
N SER A 99 -19.55 20.08 14.72
CA SER A 99 -20.17 21.17 13.95
C SER A 99 -20.00 21.05 12.43
N HIS A 100 -19.00 20.30 11.98
CA HIS A 100 -18.69 20.08 10.55
C HIS A 100 -19.29 18.78 10.00
N LEU A 101 -19.92 17.95 10.84
CA LEU A 101 -20.61 16.72 10.42
C LEU A 101 -22.12 16.92 10.47
N ARG A 102 -22.86 16.05 9.78
CA ARG A 102 -24.34 16.05 9.73
C ARG A 102 -24.96 17.42 9.42
N ILE A 103 -24.30 18.23 8.58
CA ILE A 103 -24.79 19.56 8.20
C ILE A 103 -26.16 19.45 7.50
N ARG A 104 -27.09 20.32 7.89
CA ARG A 104 -28.44 20.45 7.31
C ARG A 104 -28.77 21.92 7.07
N SER A 105 -28.33 22.47 5.94
CA SER A 105 -28.67 23.85 5.55
C SER A 105 -30.04 23.94 4.86
N LYS A 106 -30.43 22.90 4.12
CA LYS A 106 -31.74 22.74 3.49
C LYS A 106 -32.19 21.29 3.66
N ARG A 107 -33.49 21.09 3.83
CA ARG A 107 -34.09 19.75 3.90
C ARG A 107 -33.91 18.99 2.58
N PHE A 108 -33.69 17.68 2.67
CA PHE A 108 -33.69 16.80 1.51
C PHE A 108 -35.08 16.75 0.84
N PRO A 109 -35.17 16.55 -0.48
CA PRO A 109 -36.44 16.53 -1.21
C PRO A 109 -37.20 15.18 -1.10
N TRP A 110 -36.96 14.40 -0.04
CA TRP A 110 -37.64 13.11 0.22
C TRP A 110 -37.86 12.90 1.72
N GLY A 111 -38.78 11.99 2.06
CA GLY A 111 -39.05 11.61 3.44
C GLY A 111 -39.36 12.79 4.36
N ASP A 112 -38.75 12.81 5.55
CA ASP A 112 -38.82 13.89 6.53
C ASP A 112 -37.86 15.07 6.23
N GLY A 113 -37.03 14.93 5.19
CA GLY A 113 -36.02 15.90 4.80
C GLY A 113 -34.77 15.92 5.70
N ASN A 114 -34.67 15.04 6.70
CA ASN A 114 -33.54 14.96 7.63
C ASN A 114 -32.63 13.75 7.35
N LYS A 115 -33.22 12.64 6.90
CA LYS A 115 -32.49 11.40 6.57
C LYS A 115 -31.87 11.43 5.17
N THR A 116 -30.62 10.99 5.08
CA THR A 116 -29.91 10.81 3.79
C THR A 116 -30.55 9.71 2.95
N LEU A 117 -30.28 9.68 1.64
CA LEU A 117 -30.86 8.69 0.73
C LEU A 117 -30.57 7.23 1.14
N PHE A 118 -29.34 6.95 1.56
CA PHE A 118 -28.91 5.65 2.11
C PHE A 118 -28.71 5.75 3.63
N HIS A 119 -29.74 6.19 4.35
CA HIS A 119 -29.71 6.25 5.81
C HIS A 119 -29.80 4.84 6.41
N ASN A 120 -28.90 4.54 7.36
CA ASN A 120 -28.88 3.30 8.13
C ASN A 120 -28.93 3.68 9.62
N PRO A 121 -30.04 3.42 10.33
CA PRO A 121 -30.23 3.84 11.73
C PRO A 121 -29.12 3.38 12.68
N HIS A 122 -28.52 2.22 12.41
CA HIS A 122 -27.49 1.62 13.26
C HIS A 122 -26.15 2.36 13.23
N VAL A 123 -25.80 3.01 12.11
CA VAL A 123 -24.45 3.60 11.92
C VAL A 123 -24.47 5.08 11.53
N ASN A 124 -25.60 5.60 11.04
CA ASN A 124 -25.72 6.97 10.57
C ASN A 124 -26.52 7.81 11.58
N ALA A 125 -25.83 8.43 12.53
CA ALA A 125 -26.47 9.38 13.44
C ALA A 125 -27.07 10.59 12.70
N LEU A 126 -28.21 11.06 13.21
CA LEU A 126 -28.82 12.34 12.89
C LEU A 126 -28.08 13.49 13.59
N PRO A 127 -28.40 14.77 13.30
CA PRO A 127 -27.79 15.91 13.99
C PRO A 127 -28.00 15.90 15.51
N ASP A 128 -29.03 15.22 16.00
CA ASP A 128 -29.45 15.08 17.38
C ASP A 128 -28.98 13.78 18.06
N GLY A 129 -28.51 12.78 17.31
CA GLY A 129 -28.01 11.53 17.88
C GLY A 129 -28.27 10.31 17.01
N TYR A 130 -27.98 9.13 17.57
CA TYR A 130 -28.38 7.85 16.96
C TYR A 130 -29.85 7.57 17.20
N GLU A 131 -30.49 6.96 16.21
CA GLU A 131 -31.89 6.53 16.32
C GLU A 131 -31.93 5.23 17.15
N GLY A 132 -32.77 5.18 18.19
CA GLY A 132 -32.98 3.97 19.02
C GLY A 132 -32.15 3.88 20.31
N HIS A 133 -31.52 4.97 20.76
CA HIS A 133 -30.69 5.02 21.97
C HIS A 133 -31.47 5.52 23.22
N ASP A 134 -32.76 5.19 23.31
CA ASP A 134 -33.70 5.55 24.39
C ASP A 134 -34.12 4.35 25.27
N GLU A 135 -33.27 3.33 25.39
CA GLU A 135 -33.36 2.28 26.44
C GLU A 135 -32.04 2.14 27.21
#